data_AF-A0A2U3PVK0-F1
#
_entry.id   AF-A0A2U3PVK0-F1
#
_cell.length_a   1.000
_cell.length_b   1.000
_cell.length_c   1.000
_cell.angle_alpha   90.00
_cell.angle_beta   90.00
_cell.angle_gamma   90.00
#
_symmetry.space_group_name_H-M   'P 1'
#
loop_
_entity.id
_entity.type
_entity.pdbx_description
1 polymer ?
#
loop_
_entity_poly.entity_id
_entity_poly.type
_entity_poly.pdbx_seq_one_letter_code
_entity_poly.pdbx_strand_id
1 'polypeptide(L)'
;MHVTSQTIEGACAFAWRNYLLLHNGISENDARRSALYRYVVNLRDTGEDDFDLLQIAAVAYLKKLDELHDDRSARLAVDQILAERLESRIAQPVTSLQASNTKRRSEQHGRQIR
;
A
#
# COMPACT_ATOMS: atom_id res chain seq x y z
N MET A 1 14.88 18.63 7.42
CA MET A 1 14.19 17.49 8.06
C MET A 1 14.23 16.32 7.07
N HIS A 2 15.05 15.31 7.34
CA HIS A 2 15.23 14.13 6.47
C HIS A 2 14.13 13.10 6.83
N VAL A 3 12.87 13.43 6.50
CA VAL A 3 11.70 12.55 6.75
C VAL A 3 11.70 11.33 5.81
N THR A 4 12.54 11.41 4.78
CA THR A 4 12.59 10.55 3.60
C THR A 4 13.27 9.19 3.80
N SER A 5 14.24 9.11 4.71
CA SER A 5 14.92 7.84 5.04
C SER A 5 14.05 6.96 5.93
N GLN A 6 13.28 7.56 6.84
CA GLN A 6 12.46 6.81 7.80
C GLN A 6 11.29 6.09 7.13
N THR A 7 10.68 6.66 6.09
CA THR A 7 9.59 6.00 5.35
C THR A 7 10.09 4.74 4.65
N ILE A 8 11.24 4.81 3.97
CA ILE A 8 11.89 3.67 3.31
C ILE A 8 12.30 2.63 4.36
N GLU A 9 13.04 3.03 5.38
CA GLU A 9 13.51 2.14 6.44
C GLU A 9 12.35 1.45 7.15
N GLY A 10 11.28 2.19 7.44
CA GLY A 10 10.07 1.68 8.07
C GLY A 10 9.35 0.64 7.21
N ALA A 11 9.13 0.94 5.93
CA ALA A 11 8.49 0.02 4.99
C ALA A 11 9.33 -1.26 4.78
N CYS A 12 10.64 -1.10 4.58
CA CYS A 12 11.56 -2.23 4.42
C CYS A 12 11.64 -3.08 5.70
N ALA A 13 11.78 -2.45 6.87
CA ALA A 13 11.86 -3.17 8.13
C ALA A 13 10.56 -3.91 8.45
N PHE A 14 9.41 -3.30 8.15
CA PHE A 14 8.11 -3.95 8.29
C PHE A 14 7.99 -5.18 7.39
N ALA A 15 8.24 -5.03 6.09
CA ALA A 15 8.13 -6.13 5.15
C ALA A 15 9.12 -7.26 5.47
N TRP A 16 10.37 -6.91 5.78
CA TRP A 16 11.42 -7.88 6.10
C TRP A 16 11.13 -8.68 7.37
N ARG A 17 10.66 -8.03 8.44
CA ARG A 17 10.29 -8.72 9.68
C ARG A 17 9.13 -9.69 9.46
N ASN A 18 8.10 -9.26 8.75
CA ASN A 18 6.97 -10.14 8.43
C ASN A 18 7.40 -11.33 7.55
N TYR A 19 8.31 -11.10 6.62
CA TYR A 19 8.86 -12.16 5.77
C TYR A 19 9.65 -13.19 6.58
N LEU A 20 10.54 -12.76 7.48
CA LEU A 20 11.29 -13.68 8.35
C LEU A 20 10.37 -14.49 9.29
N LEU A 21 9.26 -13.91 9.74
CA LEU A 21 8.28 -14.64 10.56
C LEU A 21 7.59 -15.77 9.80
N LEU A 22 7.37 -15.60 8.49
CA LEU A 22 6.73 -16.61 7.64
C LEU A 22 7.74 -17.64 7.10
N HIS A 23 9.00 -17.24 6.91
CA HIS A 23 10.03 -18.04 6.27
C HIS A 23 11.14 -18.41 7.27
N ASN A 24 10.85 -19.41 8.10
CA ASN A 24 11.83 -20.00 9.01
C ASN A 24 13.03 -20.57 8.23
N GLY A 25 14.25 -20.19 8.63
CA GLY A 25 15.49 -20.67 8.01
C GLY A 25 16.14 -19.70 7.02
N ILE A 26 15.54 -18.53 6.79
CA ILE A 26 16.20 -17.44 6.05
C ILE A 26 17.03 -16.59 7.02
N SER A 27 18.26 -16.28 6.61
CA SER A 27 19.15 -15.39 7.39
C SER A 27 18.62 -13.97 7.39
N GLU A 28 18.73 -13.27 8.52
CA GLU A 28 18.37 -11.85 8.60
C GLU A 28 19.16 -10.96 7.61
N ASN A 29 20.33 -11.43 7.17
CA ASN A 29 21.22 -10.73 6.23
C ASN A 29 21.17 -11.31 4.81
N ASP A 30 20.12 -12.07 4.47
CA ASP A 30 19.92 -12.63 3.14
C ASP A 30 19.90 -11.52 2.06
N ALA A 31 20.38 -11.86 0.85
CA ALA A 31 20.48 -10.94 -0.28
C ALA A 31 19.14 -10.30 -0.66
N ARG A 32 18.01 -10.99 -0.40
CA ARG A 32 16.67 -10.46 -0.61
C ARG A 32 16.37 -9.20 0.19
N ARG A 33 16.96 -9.05 1.38
CA ARG A 33 16.86 -7.81 2.16
C ARG A 33 17.47 -6.64 1.39
N SER A 34 18.65 -6.83 0.81
CA SER A 34 19.31 -5.77 0.03
C SER A 34 18.55 -5.45 -1.27
N ALA A 35 17.99 -6.48 -1.92
CA ALA A 35 17.17 -6.33 -3.12
C ALA A 35 15.87 -5.54 -2.83
N LEU A 36 15.22 -5.84 -1.70
CA LEU A 36 14.07 -5.10 -1.18
C LEU A 36 14.40 -3.63 -0.95
N TYR A 37 15.48 -3.31 -0.24
CA TYR A 37 15.88 -1.92 -0.01
C TYR A 37 16.08 -1.16 -1.33
N ARG A 38 16.77 -1.78 -2.30
CA ARG A 38 16.98 -1.18 -3.62
C ARG A 38 15.66 -0.98 -4.37
N TYR A 39 14.72 -1.91 -4.25
CA TYR A 39 13.41 -1.77 -4.85
C TYR A 39 12.64 -0.57 -4.28
N VAL A 40 12.52 -0.47 -2.96
CA VAL A 40 11.77 0.60 -2.30
C VAL A 40 12.41 1.97 -2.54
N VAL A 41 13.75 2.06 -2.54
CA VAL A 41 14.46 3.29 -2.90
C VAL A 41 14.15 3.71 -4.33
N ASN A 42 14.24 2.79 -5.30
CA ASN A 42 13.93 3.09 -6.69
C ASN A 42 12.47 3.55 -6.86
N LEU A 43 11.53 2.90 -6.17
CA LEU A 43 10.12 3.27 -6.21
C LEU A 43 9.91 4.71 -5.70
N ARG A 44 10.59 5.06 -4.61
CA ARG A 44 10.56 6.43 -4.10
C ARG A 44 11.17 7.45 -5.04
N ASP A 45 12.29 7.10 -5.69
CA ASP A 45 12.93 7.98 -6.67
C ASP A 45 12.03 8.25 -7.89
N THR A 46 11.03 7.40 -8.15
CA THR A 46 9.98 7.66 -9.17
C THR A 46 8.87 8.62 -8.69
N GLY A 47 8.90 9.06 -7.43
CA GLY A 47 8.00 10.06 -6.87
C GLY A 47 7.03 9.55 -5.78
N GLU A 48 7.11 8.28 -5.39
CA GLU A 48 6.22 7.69 -4.38
C GLU A 48 6.78 7.88 -2.96
N ASP A 49 6.11 8.66 -2.11
CA ASP A 49 6.51 8.93 -0.72
C ASP A 49 5.41 8.56 0.30
N ASP A 50 4.25 8.04 -0.16
CA ASP A 50 3.19 7.52 0.71
C ASP A 50 3.67 6.24 1.41
N PHE A 51 3.79 6.29 2.73
CA PHE A 51 4.21 5.15 3.55
C PHE A 51 3.36 3.90 3.31
N ASP A 52 2.04 4.05 3.15
CA ASP A 52 1.15 2.91 2.97
C ASP A 52 1.41 2.24 1.61
N LEU A 53 1.67 3.03 0.57
CA LEU A 53 2.02 2.50 -0.75
C LEU A 53 3.39 1.82 -0.73
N LEU A 54 4.40 2.44 -0.09
CA LEU A 54 5.73 1.85 0.05
C LEU A 54 5.69 0.56 0.88
N GLN A 55 4.89 0.49 1.93
CA GLN A 55 4.71 -0.72 2.74
C GLN A 55 4.04 -1.84 1.94
N ILE A 56 2.95 -1.54 1.21
CA ILE A 56 2.25 -2.52 0.36
C ILE A 56 3.20 -3.03 -0.73
N ALA A 57 3.92 -2.14 -1.39
CA ALA A 57 4.88 -2.49 -2.43
C ALA A 57 5.99 -3.39 -1.90
N ALA A 58 6.55 -3.07 -0.74
CA ALA A 58 7.61 -3.84 -0.08
C ALA A 58 7.17 -5.29 0.23
N VAL A 59 5.96 -5.47 0.77
CA VAL A 59 5.41 -6.80 1.07
C VAL A 59 5.10 -7.57 -0.22
N ALA A 60 4.49 -6.90 -1.20
CA ALA A 60 4.15 -7.52 -2.49
C ALA A 60 5.41 -7.97 -3.25
N TYR A 61 6.48 -7.17 -3.21
CA TYR A 61 7.75 -7.48 -3.86
C TYR A 61 8.38 -8.77 -3.31
N LEU A 62 8.45 -8.94 -1.99
CA LEU A 62 9.00 -10.18 -1.40
C LEU A 62 8.17 -11.40 -1.80
N LYS A 63 6.84 -11.27 -1.80
CA LYS A 63 5.95 -12.34 -2.24
C LYS A 63 6.18 -12.69 -3.71
N LYS A 64 6.27 -11.69 -4.60
CA LYS A 64 6.51 -11.90 -6.03
C LYS A 64 7.90 -12.43 -6.32
N LEU A 65 8.89 -12.09 -5.50
CA LEU A 65 10.24 -12.62 -5.61
C LEU A 65 10.28 -14.12 -5.31
N ASP A 66 9.48 -14.59 -4.35
CA ASP A 66 9.33 -16.02 -4.08
C ASP A 66 8.48 -16.75 -5.12
N GLU A 67 7.47 -16.09 -5.71
CA GLU A 67 6.64 -16.70 -6.75
C GLU A 67 7.37 -16.83 -8.09
N LEU A 68 8.12 -15.79 -8.48
CA LEU A 68 8.71 -15.67 -9.81
C LEU A 68 10.20 -16.02 -9.85
N HIS A 69 10.87 -16.02 -8.69
CA HIS A 69 12.31 -16.27 -8.55
C HIS A 69 13.21 -15.37 -9.40
N ASP A 70 12.69 -14.25 -9.91
CA ASP A 70 13.40 -13.27 -10.73
C ASP A 70 13.05 -11.85 -10.26
N ASP A 71 14.09 -11.06 -9.96
CA ASP A 71 13.94 -9.69 -9.43
C ASP A 71 13.21 -8.78 -10.41
N ARG A 72 13.53 -8.86 -11.71
CA ARG A 72 12.93 -7.97 -12.71
C ARG A 72 11.45 -8.26 -12.89
N SER A 73 11.09 -9.53 -12.97
CA SER A 73 9.70 -9.98 -13.10
C SER A 73 8.89 -9.65 -11.85
N ALA A 74 9.49 -9.77 -10.66
CA ALA A 74 8.86 -9.36 -9.42
C ALA A 74 8.56 -7.86 -9.39
N ARG A 75 9.51 -7.00 -9.78
CA ARG A 75 9.29 -5.54 -9.87
C ARG A 75 8.11 -5.21 -10.79
N LEU A 76 8.13 -5.75 -12.01
CA LEU A 76 7.07 -5.50 -13.00
C LEU A 76 5.69 -5.96 -12.51
N ALA A 77 5.61 -7.07 -11.79
CA ALA A 77 4.36 -7.55 -11.22
C ALA A 77 3.84 -6.64 -10.09
N VAL A 78 4.73 -6.10 -9.26
CA VAL A 78 4.33 -5.16 -8.19
C VAL A 78 3.92 -3.82 -8.76
N ASP A 79 4.63 -3.31 -9.77
CA ASP A 79 4.30 -2.03 -10.41
C ASP A 79 2.89 -2.08 -11.04
N GLN A 80 2.50 -3.21 -11.62
CA GLN A 80 1.12 -3.45 -12.09
C GLN A 80 0.11 -3.40 -10.93
N ILE A 81 0.39 -4.08 -9.82
CA ILE A 81 -0.48 -4.06 -8.63
C ILE A 81 -0.65 -2.63 -8.07
N LEU A 82 0.42 -1.84 -8.09
CA LEU A 82 0.39 -0.45 -7.62
C LEU A 82 -0.42 0.44 -8.58
N ALA A 83 -0.26 0.26 -9.89
CA ALA A 83 -1.05 0.96 -10.89
C ALA A 83 -2.55 0.69 -10.70
N GLU A 84 -2.94 -0.58 -10.57
CA GLU A 84 -4.34 -0.98 -10.33
C GLU A 84 -4.90 -0.40 -9.01
N ARG A 85 -4.08 -0.39 -7.95
CA ARG A 85 -4.43 0.21 -6.65
C ARG A 85 -4.65 1.71 -6.77
N LEU A 86 -3.79 2.41 -7.49
CA LEU A 86 -3.88 3.85 -7.68
C LEU A 86 -5.10 4.22 -8.52
N GLU A 87 -5.35 3.49 -9.62
CA GLU A 87 -6.55 3.63 -10.44
C GLU A 87 -7.83 3.40 -9.63
N SER A 88 -7.85 2.37 -8.78
CA SER A 88 -8.97 2.09 -7.88
C SER A 88 -9.21 3.22 -6.86
N ARG A 89 -8.14 3.85 -6.34
CA ARG A 89 -8.27 5.02 -5.45
C ARG A 89 -8.88 6.22 -6.18
N ILE A 90 -8.47 6.45 -7.43
CA ILE A 90 -9.01 7.54 -8.27
C ILE A 90 -10.47 7.29 -8.65
N ALA A 91 -10.86 6.02 -8.86
CA ALA A 91 -12.22 5.62 -9.20
C ALA A 91 -13.20 5.66 -8.02
N GLN A 92 -12.74 5.89 -6.78
CA GLN A 92 -13.60 6.11 -5.62
C GLN A 92 -13.89 7.62 -5.49
N PRO A 93 -15.07 8.12 -5.91
CA PRO A 93 -15.42 9.51 -5.64
C PRO A 93 -15.56 9.70 -4.13
N VAL A 94 -15.02 10.81 -3.60
CA VAL A 94 -15.32 11.30 -2.26
C VAL A 94 -16.79 11.73 -2.22
N THR A 95 -17.67 10.75 -2.08
CA THR A 95 -19.10 10.91 -1.80
C THR A 95 -19.45 9.69 -0.95
N SER A 96 -19.60 9.81 0.37
CA SER A 96 -20.70 10.57 0.94
C SER A 96 -20.52 10.78 2.45
N LEU A 97 -20.12 12.00 2.83
CA LEU A 97 -20.48 12.63 4.10
C LEU A 97 -21.87 13.31 3.99
N GLN A 98 -22.71 12.94 3.00
CA GLN A 98 -24.00 13.60 2.72
C GLN A 98 -25.23 12.69 2.81
N ALA A 99 -25.08 11.38 3.05
CA ALA A 99 -26.20 10.45 3.17
C ALA A 99 -27.05 10.63 4.46
N SER A 100 -26.67 11.55 5.35
CA SER A 100 -27.32 11.72 6.67
C SER A 100 -28.41 12.81 6.72
N ASN A 101 -28.49 13.72 5.74
CA ASN A 101 -29.34 14.93 5.88
C ASN A 101 -30.61 14.96 5.03
N THR A 102 -30.85 14.01 4.12
CA THR A 102 -32.08 14.00 3.31
C THR A 102 -33.24 13.24 3.96
N LYS A 103 -33.01 12.44 5.01
CA LYS A 103 -34.09 11.67 5.65
C LYS A 103 -34.90 12.44 6.71
N ARG A 104 -34.39 13.56 7.25
CA ARG A 104 -35.11 14.32 8.30
C ARG A 104 -36.12 15.35 7.78
N ARG A 105 -36.11 15.71 6.49
CA ARG A 105 -36.98 16.77 5.97
C ARG A 105 -38.37 16.26 5.53
N SER A 106 -38.55 14.95 5.33
CA SER A 106 -39.82 14.35 4.93
C SER A 106 -40.74 13.96 6.08
N GLU A 107 -40.26 13.92 7.33
CA GLU A 107 -41.09 13.50 8.48
C GLU A 107 -41.76 14.67 9.23
N GLN A 108 -41.32 15.92 8.99
CA GLN A 108 -41.85 17.09 9.71
C GLN A 108 -43.03 17.77 9.03
N HIS A 109 -43.43 17.35 7.82
CA HIS A 109 -44.61 17.89 7.12
C HIS A 109 -45.90 17.09 7.38
N GLY A 110 -45.86 16.10 8.28
CA GLY A 110 -46.99 15.23 8.63
C GLY A 110 -47.74 15.62 9.92
N ARG A 111 -47.74 16.90 10.32
CA ARG A 111 -48.68 17.41 11.32
C ARG A 111 -49.70 18.30 10.64
N GLN A 112 -50.91 17.76 10.46
CA GLN A 112 -52.23 18.41 10.52
C GLN A 112 -53.13 17.82 9.44
N ILE A 113 -53.89 16.78 9.78
CA ILE A 113 -55.36 16.75 9.65
C ILE A 113 -55.88 15.70 10.64
N ARG A 114 -56.41 16.12 11.79
CA ARG A 114 -57.57 15.50 12.44
C ARG A 114 -58.23 16.49 13.38
#